data_AF-A0A6C0E6E5-F1
#
_entry.id   AF-A0A6C0E6E5-F1
#
_cell.length_a   1.000
_cell.length_b   1.000
_cell.length_c   1.000
_cell.angle_alpha   90.00
_cell.angle_beta   90.00
_cell.angle_gamma   90.00
#
_symmetry.space_group_name_H-M   'P 1'
#
loop_
_entity.id
_entity.type
_entity.pdbx_description
1 polymer ?
#
loop_
_entity_poly.entity_id
_entity_poly.type
_entity_poly.pdbx_seq_one_letter_code
_entity_poly.pdbx_strand_id
1 'polypeptide(L)'
;MLPARYFAGLTRKQKKERLAEIKRFGTLSWKDPRAYVGFKTDTYVKSRTSNYTQRFRRLFPRAKSLKQKADATGVPLRYIRGSYNRGMAAWRTGHRPGATEQQWGYARVHSFLLKGKTYQTTDSDLAREAKRVSASARRWWSKDY
;
A
#
# COMPACT_ATOMS: atom_id res chain seq x y z
N MET A 1 9.18 -2.49 16.30
CA MET A 1 10.11 -3.30 15.45
C MET A 1 9.70 -3.18 13.98
N LEU A 2 10.66 -3.06 13.05
CA LEU A 2 10.36 -2.99 11.60
C LEU A 2 9.98 -4.38 11.05
N PRO A 3 9.10 -4.47 10.03
CA PRO A 3 8.73 -5.76 9.44
C PRO A 3 9.93 -6.47 8.80
N ALA A 4 10.10 -7.77 9.06
CA ALA A 4 11.18 -8.57 8.46
C ALA A 4 11.21 -8.52 6.92
N ARG A 5 10.03 -8.39 6.28
CA ARG A 5 9.93 -8.29 4.80
C ARG A 5 10.55 -7.01 4.23
N TYR A 6 10.86 -6.00 5.04
CA TYR A 6 11.57 -4.79 4.58
C TYR A 6 13.05 -5.04 4.32
N PHE A 7 13.54 -6.23 4.69
CA PHE A 7 14.93 -6.66 4.58
C PHE A 7 15.09 -7.94 3.74
N ALA A 8 14.00 -8.41 3.11
CA ALA A 8 14.02 -9.66 2.36
C ALA A 8 14.87 -9.53 1.09
N GLY A 9 15.69 -10.55 0.82
CA GLY A 9 16.61 -10.57 -0.34
C GLY A 9 17.89 -9.76 -0.16
N LEU A 10 18.08 -9.08 0.97
CA LEU A 10 19.29 -8.28 1.24
C LEU A 10 20.34 -9.06 2.02
N THR A 11 21.62 -8.84 1.71
CA THR A 11 22.76 -9.33 2.50
C THR A 11 22.85 -8.63 3.85
N ARG A 12 23.66 -9.15 4.79
CA ARG A 12 23.85 -8.51 6.12
C ARG A 12 24.31 -7.05 6.00
N LYS A 13 25.22 -6.75 5.07
CA LYS A 13 25.71 -5.39 4.80
C LYS A 13 24.58 -4.49 4.27
N GLN A 14 23.84 -4.96 3.27
CA GLN A 14 22.72 -4.22 2.68
C GLN A 14 21.58 -3.99 3.68
N LYS A 15 21.33 -4.91 4.62
CA LYS A 15 20.34 -4.71 5.69
C LYS A 15 20.70 -3.55 6.62
N LYS A 16 21.99 -3.38 6.92
CA LYS A 16 22.47 -2.23 7.70
C LYS A 16 22.25 -0.91 6.94
N GLU A 17 22.60 -0.88 5.64
CA GLU A 17 22.34 0.27 4.77
C GLU A 17 20.83 0.59 4.70
N ARG A 18 19.99 -0.42 4.48
CA ARG A 18 18.52 -0.29 4.45
C ARG A 18 17.97 0.30 5.74
N LEU A 19 18.48 -0.14 6.89
CA LEU A 19 18.05 0.38 8.18
C LEU A 19 18.43 1.87 8.34
N ALA A 20 19.62 2.26 7.89
CA ALA A 20 20.05 3.66 7.90
C ALA A 20 19.17 4.52 6.97
N GLU A 21 18.84 4.03 5.78
CA GLU A 21 17.92 4.71 4.86
C GLU A 21 16.52 4.87 5.46
N ILE A 22 15.93 3.79 6.01
CA ILE A 22 14.63 3.85 6.67
C ILE A 22 14.62 4.92 7.77
N LYS A 23 15.69 5.00 8.58
CA LYS A 23 15.82 6.04 9.61
C LYS A 23 15.90 7.44 8.99
N ARG A 24 16.78 7.64 8.00
CA ARG A 24 17.01 8.94 7.34
C ARG A 24 15.77 9.47 6.64
N PHE A 25 15.07 8.65 5.88
CA PHE A 25 13.86 9.06 5.15
C PHE A 25 12.62 9.10 6.05
N GLY A 26 12.61 8.28 7.11
CA GLY A 26 11.55 8.26 8.11
C GLY A 26 11.43 9.58 8.90
N THR A 27 12.51 10.33 9.08
CA THR A 27 12.50 11.64 9.76
C THR A 27 11.97 12.79 8.89
N LEU A 28 11.96 12.62 7.56
CA LEU A 28 11.45 13.66 6.66
C LEU A 28 9.93 13.80 6.78
N SER A 29 9.41 15.00 6.50
CA SER A 29 7.96 15.20 6.44
C SER A 29 7.35 14.43 5.27
N TRP A 30 6.10 13.96 5.40
CA TRP A 30 5.37 13.40 4.25
C TRP A 30 5.03 14.46 3.19
N LYS A 31 5.19 15.74 3.52
CA LYS A 31 5.07 16.86 2.57
C LYS A 31 6.39 17.18 1.86
N ASP A 32 7.51 16.57 2.27
CA ASP A 32 8.82 16.83 1.68
C ASP A 32 9.02 15.93 0.45
N PRO A 33 9.17 16.49 -0.77
CA PRO A 33 9.37 15.69 -1.97
C PRO A 33 10.67 14.87 -1.93
N ARG A 34 11.68 15.31 -1.16
CA ARG A 34 12.95 14.57 -0.98
C ARG A 34 12.74 13.24 -0.25
N ALA A 35 11.61 13.06 0.43
CA ALA A 35 11.27 11.81 1.07
C ALA A 35 10.90 10.70 0.08
N TYR A 36 10.66 11.04 -1.19
CA TYR A 36 10.10 10.15 -2.20
C TYR A 36 11.06 9.85 -3.37
N VAL A 37 12.35 10.14 -3.21
CA VAL A 37 13.40 9.84 -4.22
C VAL A 37 13.79 8.35 -4.27
N GLY A 38 13.36 7.57 -3.28
CA GLY A 38 13.66 6.15 -3.17
C GLY A 38 14.95 5.79 -2.47
N PHE A 39 15.01 4.52 -2.06
CA PHE A 39 16.15 4.00 -1.33
C PHE A 39 17.11 3.38 -2.33
N LYS A 40 18.40 3.64 -2.20
CA LYS A 40 19.44 3.03 -3.03
C LYS A 40 19.35 1.50 -2.97
N THR A 41 19.03 0.96 -1.79
CA THR A 41 18.84 -0.47 -1.56
C THR A 41 17.65 -1.09 -2.32
N ASP A 42 16.75 -0.29 -2.90
CA ASP A 42 15.69 -0.81 -3.79
C ASP A 42 16.25 -1.39 -5.09
N THR A 43 17.43 -0.95 -5.53
CA THR A 43 18.07 -1.45 -6.76
C THR A 43 18.60 -2.89 -6.63
N TYR A 44 18.86 -3.35 -5.40
CA TYR A 44 19.48 -4.65 -5.15
C TYR A 44 18.53 -5.84 -5.32
N VAL A 45 17.22 -5.61 -5.25
CA VAL A 45 16.22 -6.69 -5.25
C VAL A 45 15.03 -6.27 -6.09
N LYS A 46 14.60 -7.12 -7.03
CA LYS A 46 13.34 -6.92 -7.75
C LYS A 46 12.17 -7.28 -6.84
N SER A 47 11.19 -6.36 -6.71
CA SER A 47 10.02 -6.64 -5.90
C SER A 47 9.07 -7.64 -6.54
N ARG A 48 8.42 -8.45 -5.70
CA ARG A 48 7.35 -9.36 -6.10
C ARG A 48 5.98 -8.68 -5.92
N THR A 49 5.11 -8.87 -6.91
CA THR A 49 3.71 -8.40 -6.86
C THR A 49 3.00 -8.97 -5.63
N SER A 50 2.27 -8.14 -4.88
CA SER A 50 1.58 -8.63 -3.67
C SER A 50 0.44 -9.60 -4.00
N ASN A 51 0.17 -10.55 -3.10
CA ASN A 51 -0.93 -11.51 -3.26
C ASN A 51 -2.27 -10.80 -3.45
N TYR A 52 -2.54 -9.75 -2.67
CA TYR A 52 -3.73 -8.91 -2.83
C TYR A 52 -3.81 -8.27 -4.21
N THR A 53 -2.69 -7.81 -4.78
CA THR A 53 -2.68 -7.24 -6.14
C THR A 53 -2.98 -8.31 -7.19
N GLN A 54 -2.39 -9.50 -7.06
CA GLN A 54 -2.66 -10.61 -7.96
C GLN A 54 -4.14 -11.03 -7.90
N ARG A 55 -4.70 -11.19 -6.69
CA ARG A 55 -6.10 -11.53 -6.47
C ARG A 55 -7.04 -10.46 -7.02
N PHE A 56 -6.78 -9.19 -6.71
CA PHE A 56 -7.61 -8.09 -7.21
C PHE A 56 -7.60 -8.01 -8.74
N ARG A 57 -6.44 -8.17 -9.39
CA ARG A 57 -6.34 -8.19 -10.85
C ARG A 57 -7.06 -9.37 -11.49
N ARG A 58 -7.12 -10.53 -10.81
CA ARG A 58 -7.88 -11.68 -11.28
C ARG A 58 -9.38 -11.42 -11.24
N LEU A 59 -9.88 -10.82 -10.15
CA LEU A 59 -11.29 -10.47 -10.00
C LEU A 59 -11.72 -9.31 -10.92
N PHE A 60 -10.84 -8.32 -11.11
CA PHE A 60 -11.15 -7.09 -11.84
C PHE A 60 -10.00 -6.71 -12.81
N PRO A 61 -9.78 -7.48 -13.88
CA PRO A 61 -8.65 -7.28 -14.79
C PRO A 61 -8.66 -5.91 -15.50
N ARG A 62 -9.84 -5.31 -15.67
CA ARG A 62 -10.01 -3.98 -16.29
C ARG A 62 -9.87 -2.81 -15.31
N ALA A 63 -9.82 -3.04 -14.00
CA ALA A 63 -9.79 -1.99 -12.98
C ALA A 63 -8.37 -1.49 -12.67
N LYS A 64 -7.75 -0.76 -13.61
CA LYS A 64 -6.35 -0.31 -13.53
C LYS A 64 -6.17 0.98 -12.72
N SER A 65 -7.07 1.96 -12.85
CA SER A 65 -7.01 3.23 -12.09
C SER A 65 -7.74 3.16 -10.74
N LEU A 66 -7.58 4.17 -9.88
CA LEU A 66 -8.34 4.27 -8.62
C LEU A 66 -9.84 4.44 -8.87
N LYS A 67 -10.22 5.23 -9.90
CA LYS A 67 -11.61 5.41 -10.30
C LYS A 67 -12.23 4.09 -10.75
N GLN A 68 -11.56 3.35 -11.64
CA GLN A 68 -12.08 2.06 -12.09
C GLN A 68 -12.21 1.04 -10.95
N LYS A 69 -11.38 1.12 -9.92
CA LYS A 69 -11.53 0.31 -8.69
C LYS A 69 -12.75 0.73 -7.88
N ALA A 70 -13.02 2.04 -7.78
CA ALA A 70 -14.23 2.55 -7.15
C ALA A 70 -15.48 2.04 -7.90
N ASP A 71 -15.47 2.15 -9.23
CA ASP A 71 -16.57 1.70 -10.10
C ASP A 71 -16.78 0.17 -9.96
N ALA A 72 -15.70 -0.62 -9.96
CA ALA A 72 -15.78 -2.09 -9.85
C ALA A 72 -16.23 -2.60 -8.47
N THR A 73 -15.88 -1.89 -7.40
CA THR A 73 -16.15 -2.34 -6.02
C THR A 73 -17.37 -1.66 -5.39
N GLY A 74 -17.80 -0.52 -5.91
CA GLY A 74 -18.80 0.34 -5.29
C GLY A 74 -18.29 1.08 -4.03
N VAL A 75 -17.01 0.94 -3.66
CA VAL A 75 -16.41 1.70 -2.56
C VAL A 75 -16.12 3.13 -3.05
N PRO A 76 -16.57 4.19 -2.34
CA PRO A 76 -16.39 5.56 -2.82
C PRO A 76 -14.92 5.92 -3.03
N LEU A 77 -14.63 6.55 -4.18
CA LEU A 77 -13.27 6.91 -4.63
C LEU A 77 -12.46 7.66 -3.56
N ARG A 78 -13.10 8.52 -2.75
CA ARG A 78 -12.42 9.28 -1.69
C ARG A 78 -11.70 8.38 -0.68
N TYR A 79 -12.27 7.23 -0.33
CA TYR A 79 -11.65 6.30 0.64
C TYR A 79 -10.55 5.45 -0.01
N ILE A 80 -10.75 5.03 -1.26
CA ILE A 80 -9.73 4.34 -2.05
C ILE A 80 -8.50 5.25 -2.24
N ARG A 81 -8.72 6.51 -2.62
CA ARG A 81 -7.68 7.53 -2.74
C ARG A 81 -7.02 7.85 -1.41
N GLY A 82 -7.78 7.89 -0.31
CA GLY A 82 -7.23 8.02 1.03
C GLY A 82 -6.25 6.90 1.38
N SER A 83 -6.64 5.63 1.15
CA SER A 83 -5.77 4.47 1.37
C SER A 83 -4.51 4.51 0.48
N TYR A 84 -4.69 4.88 -0.79
CA TYR A 84 -3.60 5.06 -1.74
C TYR A 84 -2.58 6.10 -1.27
N ASN A 85 -3.05 7.30 -0.90
CA ASN A 85 -2.21 8.41 -0.45
C ASN A 85 -1.49 8.08 0.87
N ARG A 86 -2.18 7.42 1.82
CA ARG A 86 -1.54 6.91 3.05
C ARG A 86 -0.47 5.88 2.74
N GLY A 87 -0.66 5.08 1.69
CA GLY A 87 0.33 4.14 1.20
C GLY A 87 1.56 4.81 0.67
N MET A 88 1.40 5.72 -0.30
CA MET A 88 2.48 6.57 -0.80
C MET A 88 3.23 7.25 0.36
N ALA A 89 2.51 7.91 1.26
CA ALA A 89 3.09 8.62 2.39
C ALA A 89 3.91 7.73 3.33
N ALA A 90 3.50 6.47 3.54
CA ALA A 90 4.21 5.52 4.39
C ALA A 90 5.43 4.90 3.70
N TRP A 91 5.57 5.01 2.38
CA TRP A 91 6.69 4.42 1.64
C TRP A 91 8.05 4.94 2.13
N ARG A 92 8.14 6.25 2.41
CA ARG A 92 9.37 6.87 2.97
C ARG A 92 9.79 6.32 4.34
N THR A 93 8.86 5.75 5.11
CA THR A 93 9.14 5.19 6.46
C THR A 93 9.53 3.72 6.40
N GLY A 94 9.55 3.15 5.20
CA GLY A 94 10.00 1.79 4.91
C GLY A 94 8.97 0.99 4.13
N HIS A 95 9.51 0.14 3.26
CA HIS A 95 8.78 -0.70 2.33
C HIS A 95 9.60 -1.94 1.97
N ARG A 96 8.97 -2.85 1.23
CA ARG A 96 9.65 -4.02 0.65
C ARG A 96 10.71 -3.54 -0.35
N PRO A 97 11.96 -4.06 -0.30
CA PRO A 97 13.00 -3.70 -1.26
C PRO A 97 12.52 -3.86 -2.71
N GLY A 98 12.82 -2.85 -3.53
CA GLY A 98 12.49 -2.80 -4.96
C GLY A 98 11.04 -2.48 -5.28
N ALA A 99 10.21 -2.17 -4.28
CA ALA A 99 8.85 -1.72 -4.52
C ALA A 99 8.84 -0.21 -4.76
N THR A 100 8.35 0.21 -5.92
CA THR A 100 8.11 1.64 -6.19
C THR A 100 7.01 2.19 -5.29
N GLU A 101 6.99 3.50 -5.09
CA GLU A 101 5.97 4.19 -4.32
C GLU A 101 4.55 3.87 -4.83
N GLN A 102 4.36 3.92 -6.15
CA GLN A 102 3.09 3.58 -6.82
C GLN A 102 2.67 2.13 -6.56
N GLN A 103 3.60 1.18 -6.72
CA GLN A 103 3.32 -0.24 -6.42
C GLN A 103 2.93 -0.45 -4.95
N TRP A 104 3.54 0.33 -4.04
CA TRP A 104 3.24 0.28 -2.62
C TRP A 104 1.83 0.84 -2.31
N GLY A 105 1.50 2.00 -2.87
CA GLY A 105 0.16 2.60 -2.79
C GLY A 105 -0.92 1.66 -3.32
N TYR A 106 -0.76 1.12 -4.52
CA TYR A 106 -1.73 0.17 -5.09
C TYR A 106 -1.83 -1.13 -4.30
N ALA A 107 -0.71 -1.68 -3.80
CA ALA A 107 -0.75 -2.89 -2.97
C ALA A 107 -1.57 -2.68 -1.69
N ARG A 108 -1.50 -1.48 -1.08
CA ARG A 108 -2.33 -1.12 0.06
C ARG A 108 -3.80 -0.95 -0.31
N VAL A 109 -4.11 -0.31 -1.44
CA VAL A 109 -5.49 -0.24 -1.96
C VAL A 109 -6.08 -1.64 -2.16
N HIS A 110 -5.35 -2.57 -2.76
CA HIS A 110 -5.88 -3.94 -2.96
C HIS A 110 -6.08 -4.67 -1.62
N SER A 111 -5.16 -4.50 -0.67
CA SER A 111 -5.31 -5.01 0.70
C SER A 111 -6.49 -4.36 1.44
N PHE A 112 -6.77 -3.08 1.21
CA PHE A 112 -7.93 -2.36 1.75
C PHE A 112 -9.26 -2.87 1.17
N LEU A 113 -9.33 -3.04 -0.15
CA LEU A 113 -10.54 -3.50 -0.82
C LEU A 113 -10.85 -4.98 -0.50
N LEU A 114 -9.83 -5.83 -0.37
CA LEU A 114 -10.00 -7.28 -0.15
C LEU A 114 -9.91 -7.69 1.34
N LYS A 115 -10.32 -6.82 2.27
CA LYS A 115 -10.35 -7.09 3.72
C LYS A 115 -9.03 -7.57 4.35
N GLY A 116 -7.89 -7.23 3.73
CA GLY A 116 -6.55 -7.57 4.19
C GLY A 116 -6.05 -6.69 5.35
N LYS A 117 -4.75 -6.79 5.67
CA LYS A 117 -4.15 -6.10 6.82
C LYS A 117 -4.40 -4.58 6.80
N THR A 118 -4.40 -3.97 5.62
CA THR A 118 -4.64 -2.52 5.47
C THR A 118 -6.06 -2.13 5.88
N TYR A 119 -7.06 -2.93 5.49
CA TYR A 119 -8.45 -2.76 5.93
C TYR A 119 -8.61 -2.95 7.44
N GLN A 120 -7.90 -3.93 8.01
CA GLN A 120 -8.03 -4.30 9.41
C GLN A 120 -7.32 -3.33 10.36
N THR A 121 -6.24 -2.68 9.92
CA THR A 121 -5.40 -1.84 10.78
C THR A 121 -5.29 -0.41 10.27
N THR A 122 -4.33 -0.13 9.40
CA THR A 122 -3.86 1.22 9.07
C THR A 122 -4.92 2.12 8.43
N ASP A 123 -5.88 1.51 7.73
CA ASP A 123 -6.97 2.21 7.04
C ASP A 123 -8.34 1.73 7.55
N SER A 124 -8.39 1.17 8.76
CA SER A 124 -9.64 0.68 9.37
C SER A 124 -10.64 1.80 9.63
N ASP A 125 -10.17 3.01 9.93
CA ASP A 125 -10.99 4.22 10.03
C ASP A 125 -11.64 4.56 8.68
N LEU A 126 -10.89 4.50 7.57
CA LEU A 126 -11.45 4.74 6.23
C LEU A 126 -12.51 3.71 5.88
N ALA A 127 -12.30 2.45 6.25
CA ALA A 127 -13.27 1.37 6.03
C ALA A 127 -14.55 1.56 6.86
N ARG A 128 -14.43 1.90 8.15
CA ARG A 128 -15.59 2.18 9.01
C ARG A 128 -16.40 3.34 8.46
N GLU A 129 -15.74 4.43 8.13
CA GLU A 129 -16.39 5.64 7.63
C GLU A 129 -17.03 5.42 6.26
N ALA A 130 -16.37 4.70 5.35
CA ALA A 130 -16.97 4.29 4.08
C ALA A 130 -18.23 3.45 4.27
N LYS A 131 -18.22 2.48 5.18
CA LYS A 131 -19.41 1.67 5.50
C LYS A 131 -20.52 2.48 6.15
N ARG A 132 -20.20 3.49 6.96
CA ARG A 132 -21.20 4.36 7.59
C ARG A 132 -22.01 5.13 6.55
N VAL A 133 -21.33 5.70 5.56
CA VAL A 133 -21.94 6.66 4.60
C VAL A 133 -22.34 6.06 3.26
N SER A 134 -21.93 4.84 2.93
CA SER A 134 -22.16 4.24 1.62
C SER A 134 -22.70 2.81 1.73
N ALA A 135 -23.94 2.63 1.26
CA ALA A 135 -24.56 1.30 1.19
C ALA A 135 -23.81 0.37 0.22
N SER A 136 -23.26 0.87 -0.88
CA SER A 136 -22.44 0.09 -1.80
C SER A 136 -21.13 -0.38 -1.15
N ALA A 137 -20.49 0.45 -0.34
CA ALA A 137 -19.32 0.04 0.44
C ALA A 137 -19.68 -1.04 1.49
N ARG A 138 -20.82 -0.93 2.17
CA ARG A 138 -21.33 -2.00 3.06
C ARG A 138 -21.52 -3.30 2.31
N ARG A 139 -22.23 -3.28 1.17
CA ARG A 139 -22.47 -4.45 0.32
C ARG A 139 -21.18 -5.04 -0.25
N TRP A 140 -20.17 -4.22 -0.51
CA TRP A 140 -18.87 -4.71 -0.96
C TRP A 140 -18.20 -5.56 0.12
N TRP A 141 -18.04 -5.01 1.33
CA TRP A 141 -17.32 -5.70 2.40
C TRP A 141 -18.14 -6.75 3.15
N SER A 142 -19.45 -6.86 2.91
CA SER A 142 -20.27 -7.98 3.38
C SER A 142 -20.01 -9.27 2.60
N LYS A 143 -19.40 -9.19 1.41
CA LYS A 143 -19.04 -10.36 0.60
C LYS A 143 -17.71 -10.94 1.03
N ASP A 144 -17.55 -12.24 0.82
CA ASP A 144 -16.26 -12.92 0.95
C ASP A 144 -15.57 -13.01 -0.40
N TYR A 145 -14.48 -12.24 -0.53
CA TYR A 145 -13.69 -12.11 -1.74
C TYR A 145 -12.33 -12.69 -1.58
#